data_AF-A0AAW9NQR1-F1
#
_entry.id   AF-A0AAW9NQR1-F1
#
_cell.length_a   1.000
_cell.length_b   1.000
_cell.length_c   1.000
_cell.angle_alpha   90.00
_cell.angle_beta   90.00
_cell.angle_gamma   90.00
#
_symmetry.space_group_name_H-M   'P 1'
#
loop_
_entity.id
_entity.type
_entity.pdbx_description
1 polymer ?
#
loop_
_entity_poly.entity_id
_entity_poly.type
_entity_poly.pdbx_seq_one_letter_code
_entity_poly.pdbx_strand_id
1 'polypeptide(L)'
;MKNKAVTINQINGIDHYYDESWNCHSIYFYDPLGNIVEFIARHAIPGIEHGHFNSQDIKNISEIGLPVEDVQQASEILQKKYNVGVYKSSNNVFAPLGNEEGLFILSGLNRN
;
A
#
# COMPACT_ATOMS: atom_id res chain seq x y z
N MET A 1 -10.14 19.50 22.94
CA MET A 1 -9.97 18.26 22.13
C MET A 1 -8.55 17.78 22.36
N LYS A 2 -8.32 16.51 22.72
CA LYS A 2 -6.95 15.98 22.84
C LYS A 2 -6.34 15.94 21.42
N ASN A 3 -5.12 16.43 21.25
CA ASN A 3 -4.33 16.21 20.04
C ASN A 3 -4.21 14.70 19.84
N LYS A 4 -4.93 14.16 18.85
CA LYS A 4 -4.81 12.75 18.43
C LYS A 4 -3.65 12.68 17.44
N ALA A 5 -2.43 12.66 17.95
CA ALA A 5 -1.23 12.43 17.14
C ALA A 5 -0.96 10.92 17.04
N VAL A 6 -0.45 10.47 15.89
CA VAL A 6 0.12 9.14 15.69
C VAL A 6 1.64 9.28 15.56
N THR A 7 2.38 8.25 15.97
CA THR A 7 3.84 8.21 15.76
C THR A 7 4.12 7.53 14.43
N ILE A 8 4.93 8.16 13.58
CA ILE A 8 5.41 7.55 12.34
C ILE A 8 6.49 6.52 12.69
N ASN A 9 6.38 5.33 12.11
CA ASN A 9 7.34 4.25 12.27
C ASN A 9 8.65 4.63 11.58
N GLN A 10 9.78 4.28 12.22
CA GLN A 10 11.10 4.56 11.69
C GLN A 10 11.89 3.28 11.45
N ILE A 11 12.61 3.23 10.33
CA ILE A 11 13.57 2.18 10.00
C ILE A 11 14.96 2.84 9.98
N ASN A 12 15.85 2.41 10.90
CA ASN A 12 17.19 2.99 11.06
C ASN A 12 17.19 4.53 11.25
N GLY A 13 16.17 5.07 11.92
CA GLY A 13 16.02 6.51 12.17
C GLY A 13 15.42 7.31 11.01
N ILE A 14 14.99 6.65 9.93
CA ILE A 14 14.32 7.27 8.79
C ILE A 14 12.83 6.96 8.87
N ASP A 15 11.98 7.99 8.73
CA ASP A 15 10.53 7.93 8.87
C ASP A 15 9.77 7.68 7.56
N HIS A 16 10.49 7.70 6.43
CA HIS A 16 9.97 7.44 5.10
C HIS A 16 10.85 6.42 4.36
N TYR A 17 10.25 5.73 3.40
CA TYR A 17 10.92 4.78 2.53
C TYR A 17 10.70 5.18 1.08
N TYR A 18 11.77 5.18 0.28
CA TYR A 18 11.69 5.32 -1.18
C TYR A 18 11.86 3.95 -1.83
N ASP A 19 10.88 3.55 -2.64
CA ASP A 19 11.00 2.36 -3.48
C ASP A 19 11.25 2.79 -4.93
N GLU A 20 12.46 2.55 -5.43
CA GLU A 20 12.83 2.84 -6.81
C GLU A 20 12.00 2.01 -7.80
N SER A 21 11.77 0.74 -7.47
CA SER A 21 11.06 -0.17 -8.37
C SER A 21 9.57 0.19 -8.48
N TRP A 22 8.96 0.70 -7.41
CA TRP A 22 7.57 1.18 -7.40
C TRP A 22 7.43 2.69 -7.71
N ASN A 23 8.54 3.42 -7.71
CA ASN A 23 8.60 4.87 -7.89
C ASN A 23 7.64 5.62 -6.95
N CYS A 24 7.75 5.33 -5.66
CA CYS A 24 6.92 5.94 -4.62
C CYS A 24 7.70 6.20 -3.33
N HIS A 25 7.18 7.14 -2.54
CA HIS A 25 7.55 7.30 -1.14
C HIS A 25 6.43 6.84 -0.22
N SER A 26 6.80 6.22 0.89
CA SER A 26 5.83 5.73 1.88
C SER A 26 6.21 6.11 3.29
N ILE A 27 5.20 6.44 4.11
CA ILE A 27 5.30 6.51 5.57
C ILE A 27 4.30 5.55 6.19
N TYR A 28 4.66 4.98 7.35
CA TYR A 28 3.84 3.96 8.01
C TYR A 28 3.56 4.35 9.46
N PHE A 29 2.37 4.01 9.95
CA PHE A 29 2.00 4.14 11.35
C PHE A 29 0.96 3.08 11.72
N TYR A 30 0.74 2.89 13.02
CA TYR A 30 -0.31 2.02 13.52
C TYR A 30 -1.56 2.83 13.89
N ASP A 31 -2.73 2.33 13.50
CA ASP A 31 -3.98 2.80 14.06
C ASP A 31 -4.24 2.22 15.48
N PRO A 32 -5.28 2.66 16.20
CA PRO A 32 -5.56 2.16 17.55
C PRO A 32 -5.89 0.66 17.64
N LEU A 33 -6.20 -0.01 16.52
CA LEU A 33 -6.47 -1.44 16.45
C LEU A 33 -5.24 -2.25 16.01
N GLY A 34 -4.12 -1.59 15.74
CA GLY A 34 -2.88 -2.22 15.30
C GLY A 34 -2.83 -2.50 13.79
N ASN A 35 -3.73 -1.91 12.99
CA ASN A 35 -3.59 -1.97 11.54
C ASN A 35 -2.36 -1.16 11.11
N ILE A 36 -1.60 -1.70 10.16
CA ILE A 36 -0.55 -0.94 9.48
C ILE A 36 -1.24 -0.02 8.48
N VAL A 37 -1.11 1.28 8.69
CA VAL A 37 -1.60 2.30 7.76
C VAL A 37 -0.41 2.91 7.06
N GLU A 38 -0.54 3.02 5.74
CA GLU A 38 0.46 3.61 4.85
C GLU A 38 -0.10 4.87 4.19
N PHE A 39 0.70 5.93 4.15
CA PHE A 39 0.53 6.95 3.12
C PHE A 39 1.60 6.74 2.06
N ILE A 40 1.14 6.47 0.84
CA ILE A 40 1.98 6.24 -0.34
C ILE A 40 1.82 7.39 -1.33
N ALA A 41 2.93 8.04 -1.67
CA ALA A 41 3.02 9.05 -2.71
C ALA A 41 3.50 8.40 -4.02
N ARG A 42 2.58 8.08 -4.93
CA ARG A 42 2.87 7.58 -6.28
C ARG A 42 3.37 8.72 -7.16
N HIS A 43 4.64 8.71 -7.56
CA HIS A 43 5.20 9.83 -8.33
C HIS A 43 4.68 9.90 -9.78
N ALA A 44 4.15 8.79 -10.32
CA ALA A 44 3.57 8.76 -11.65
C ALA A 44 2.12 9.30 -11.69
N ILE A 45 1.47 9.51 -10.54
CA ILE A 45 0.13 10.10 -10.45
C ILE A 45 0.28 11.59 -10.07
N PRO A 46 -0.10 12.53 -10.95
CA PRO A 46 0.02 13.96 -10.67
C PRO A 46 -0.69 14.37 -9.38
N GLY A 47 0.02 15.09 -8.51
CA GLY A 47 -0.55 15.72 -7.32
C GLY A 47 -1.41 16.95 -7.66
N ILE A 48 -2.19 17.40 -6.67
CA ILE A 48 -2.78 18.74 -6.68
C ILE A 48 -1.91 19.58 -5.74
N GLU A 49 -1.14 20.53 -6.28
CA GLU A 49 -0.29 21.41 -5.48
C GLU A 49 -1.09 22.62 -4.97
N HIS A 50 -1.80 22.46 -3.86
CA HIS A 50 -2.47 23.57 -3.18
C HIS A 50 -2.13 23.60 -1.69
N GLY A 51 -1.12 24.40 -1.33
CA GLY A 51 -0.81 24.70 0.08
C GLY A 51 -0.24 23.52 0.87
N HIS A 52 -0.46 23.54 2.19
CA HIS A 52 -0.01 22.46 3.07
C HIS A 52 -0.94 21.25 2.98
N PHE A 53 -0.34 20.05 2.94
CA PHE A 53 -1.07 18.79 2.99
C PHE A 53 -2.05 18.74 4.16
N ASN A 54 -3.26 18.26 3.88
CA ASN A 54 -4.29 17.96 4.86
C ASN A 54 -5.09 16.73 4.43
N SER A 55 -6.03 16.30 5.28
CA SER A 55 -6.80 15.08 5.05
C SER A 55 -7.66 15.09 3.77
N GLN A 56 -8.01 16.26 3.22
CA GLN A 56 -8.75 16.35 1.96
C GLN A 56 -7.89 16.04 0.73
N ASP A 57 -6.56 16.01 0.88
CA ASP A 57 -5.63 15.67 -0.20
C ASP A 57 -5.43 14.15 -0.35
N ILE A 58 -6.00 13.34 0.56
CA ILE A 58 -5.98 11.88 0.48
C ILE A 58 -6.96 11.44 -0.62
N LYS A 59 -6.43 10.83 -1.68
CA LYS A 59 -7.18 10.55 -2.92
C LYS A 59 -8.03 9.28 -2.87
N ASN A 60 -7.44 8.17 -2.44
CA ASN A 60 -8.04 6.85 -2.55
C ASN A 60 -7.31 5.84 -1.65
N ILE A 61 -7.89 4.65 -1.53
CA ILE A 61 -7.17 3.46 -1.06
C ILE A 61 -6.29 3.01 -2.23
N SER A 62 -4.98 3.24 -2.14
CA SER A 62 -4.04 2.79 -3.19
C SER A 62 -3.74 1.30 -3.07
N GLU A 63 -3.71 0.76 -1.85
CA GLU A 63 -3.37 -0.63 -1.57
C GLU A 63 -4.24 -1.19 -0.45
N ILE A 64 -4.57 -2.47 -0.55
CA ILE A 64 -5.18 -3.23 0.55
C ILE A 64 -4.49 -4.60 0.65
N GLY A 65 -4.04 -4.94 1.86
CA GLY A 65 -3.42 -6.22 2.15
C GLY A 65 -4.45 -7.35 2.23
N LEU A 66 -4.18 -8.46 1.54
CA LEU A 66 -4.96 -9.70 1.62
C LEU A 66 -4.04 -10.88 1.92
N PRO A 67 -3.89 -11.23 3.21
CA PRO A 67 -3.24 -12.47 3.61
C PRO A 67 -4.02 -13.68 3.09
N VAL A 68 -3.35 -14.61 2.40
CA VAL A 68 -3.96 -15.81 1.82
C VAL A 68 -3.08 -17.04 2.01
N GLU A 69 -3.70 -18.22 2.06
CA GLU A 69 -2.99 -19.50 2.17
C GLU A 69 -2.23 -19.84 0.88
N ASP A 70 -2.88 -19.61 -0.27
CA ASP A 70 -2.33 -19.86 -1.60
C ASP A 70 -2.43 -18.60 -2.46
N VAL A 71 -1.30 -17.92 -2.64
CA VAL A 71 -1.23 -16.67 -3.41
C VAL A 71 -1.51 -16.89 -4.88
N GLN A 72 -1.08 -18.02 -5.45
CA GLN A 72 -1.30 -18.30 -6.86
C GLN A 72 -2.79 -18.51 -7.13
N GLN A 73 -3.44 -19.37 -6.35
CA GLN A 73 -4.86 -19.63 -6.48
C GLN A 73 -5.70 -18.37 -6.27
N ALA A 74 -5.41 -17.60 -5.20
CA ALA A 74 -6.11 -16.35 -4.93
C ALA A 74 -5.93 -15.33 -6.07
N SER A 75 -4.72 -15.26 -6.63
CA SER A 75 -4.39 -14.39 -7.75
C SER A 75 -5.21 -14.74 -8.99
N GLU A 76 -5.26 -16.01 -9.38
CA GLU A 76 -6.04 -16.46 -10.54
C GLU A 76 -7.54 -16.14 -10.39
N ILE A 77 -8.10 -16.32 -9.18
CA ILE A 77 -9.49 -15.98 -8.88
C ILE A 77 -9.75 -14.48 -9.05
N LEU A 78 -8.90 -13.62 -8.47
CA LEU A 78 -9.09 -12.17 -8.51
C LEU A 78 -8.89 -11.61 -9.92
N GLN A 79 -7.87 -12.07 -10.64
CA GLN A 79 -7.63 -11.68 -12.03
C GLN A 79 -8.85 -12.02 -12.90
N LYS A 80 -9.39 -13.24 -12.78
CA LYS A 80 -10.57 -13.67 -13.54
C LYS A 80 -11.84 -12.90 -13.14
N LYS A 81 -12.05 -12.65 -11.85
CA LYS A 81 -13.29 -12.05 -11.34
C LYS A 81 -13.37 -10.55 -11.60
N TYR A 82 -12.24 -9.85 -11.45
CA TYR A 82 -12.19 -8.38 -11.50
C TYR A 82 -11.48 -7.84 -12.73
N ASN A 83 -10.98 -8.71 -13.62
CA ASN A 83 -10.23 -8.34 -14.81
C ASN A 83 -9.02 -7.44 -14.48
N VAL A 84 -8.32 -7.77 -13.39
CA VAL A 84 -7.08 -7.12 -12.96
C VAL A 84 -5.87 -7.95 -13.38
N GLY A 85 -4.73 -7.32 -13.61
CA GLY A 85 -3.47 -8.00 -13.93
C GLY A 85 -2.45 -7.91 -12.80
N VAL A 86 -1.37 -8.68 -12.89
CA VAL A 86 -0.21 -8.55 -11.99
C VAL A 86 0.49 -7.21 -12.24
N TYR A 87 0.69 -6.44 -11.17
CA TYR A 87 1.46 -5.20 -11.21
C TYR A 87 2.95 -5.51 -11.02
N LYS A 88 3.78 -5.17 -12.02
CA LYS A 88 5.24 -5.43 -12.05
C LYS A 88 5.65 -6.91 -11.99
N SER A 89 5.52 -7.57 -10.84
CA SER A 89 5.97 -8.96 -10.66
C SER A 89 5.24 -9.65 -9.51
N SER A 90 5.07 -10.97 -9.62
CA SER A 90 4.54 -11.83 -8.57
C SER A 90 5.39 -13.08 -8.37
N ASN A 91 5.21 -13.76 -7.25
CA ASN A 91 5.78 -15.05 -6.91
C ASN A 91 4.81 -15.86 -6.02
N ASN A 92 5.23 -17.04 -5.58
CA ASN A 92 4.39 -17.98 -4.83
C ASN A 92 3.94 -17.47 -3.45
N VAL A 93 4.52 -16.39 -2.92
CA VAL A 93 4.19 -15.82 -1.61
C VAL A 93 3.79 -14.35 -1.66
N PHE A 94 3.83 -13.71 -2.83
CA PHE A 94 3.46 -12.31 -3.02
C PHE A 94 2.94 -12.02 -4.42
N ALA A 95 1.80 -11.36 -4.53
CA ALA A 95 1.26 -10.89 -5.81
C ALA A 95 0.49 -9.58 -5.64
N PRO A 96 0.98 -8.46 -6.19
CA PRO A 96 0.21 -7.22 -6.28
C PRO A 96 -0.65 -7.25 -7.56
N LEU A 97 -1.95 -7.00 -7.45
CA LEU A 97 -2.90 -7.06 -8.57
C LEU A 97 -3.66 -5.75 -8.74
N GLY A 98 -3.65 -5.19 -9.95
CA GLY A 98 -4.27 -3.92 -10.27
C GLY A 98 -3.26 -2.92 -10.84
N ASN A 99 -3.36 -1.64 -10.44
CA ASN A 99 -2.46 -0.58 -10.84
C ASN A 99 -2.31 0.48 -9.72
N GLU A 100 -1.59 1.56 -9.98
CA GLU A 100 -1.26 2.56 -8.96
C GLU A 100 -2.48 3.28 -8.33
N GLU A 101 -3.65 3.25 -8.99
CA GLU A 101 -4.91 3.75 -8.45
C GLU A 101 -5.60 2.77 -7.49
N GLY A 102 -5.18 1.50 -7.47
CA GLY A 102 -5.74 0.49 -6.59
C GLY A 102 -5.11 -0.89 -6.80
N LEU A 103 -4.53 -1.43 -5.73
CA LEU A 103 -3.92 -2.76 -5.70
C LEU A 103 -4.52 -3.65 -4.61
N PHE A 104 -4.77 -4.89 -4.96
CA PHE A 104 -4.79 -6.00 -4.01
C PHE A 104 -3.36 -6.46 -3.77
N ILE A 105 -2.90 -6.43 -2.52
CA ILE A 105 -1.59 -6.91 -2.12
C ILE A 105 -1.75 -8.29 -1.49
N LEU A 106 -1.62 -9.34 -2.32
CA LEU A 106 -1.68 -10.72 -1.84
C LEU A 106 -0.36 -11.08 -1.16
N SER A 107 -0.45 -11.58 0.06
CA SER A 107 0.72 -12.06 0.82
C SER A 107 0.42 -13.43 1.40
N GLY A 108 1.37 -14.36 1.31
CA GLY A 108 1.28 -15.64 2.01
C GLY A 108 1.23 -15.43 3.53
N LEU A 109 0.46 -16.25 4.26
CA LEU A 109 0.29 -16.13 5.72
C LEU A 109 1.61 -16.16 6.52
N ASN A 110 2.67 -16.74 5.97
CA ASN A 110 3.97 -16.91 6.63
C ASN A 110 5.08 -16.02 6.06
N ARG A 111 4.71 -14.94 5.34
CA ARG A 111 5.66 -13.95 4.82
C ARG A 111 5.83 -12.82 5.84
N ASN A 112 7.07 -12.60 6.28
CA ASN A 112 7.48 -11.50 7.16
C ASN A 112 7.99 -10.31 6.36
#